data_AF-A0A7T8K8N8-F1
#
_entry.id   AF-A0A7T8K8N8-F1
#
_cell.length_a   1.000
_cell.length_b   1.000
_cell.length_c   1.000
_cell.angle_alpha   90.00
_cell.angle_beta   90.00
_cell.angle_gamma   90.00
#
_symmetry.space_group_name_H-M   'P 1'
#
loop_
_entity.id
_entity.type
_entity.pdbx_description
1 polymer ?
#
loop_
_entity_poly.entity_id
_entity_poly.type
_entity_poly.pdbx_seq_one_letter_code
_entity_poly.pdbx_strand_id
1 'polypeptide(L)'
;DVIKRNGSVVDAAIAALFCNGLMCPQSMGIGGGFGMTYYRKSDGKIFALNAREWAPEWSNATMFHGSGDASTLGPLSIAVPGEINGYWE
;
A
#
# COMPACT_ATOMS: atom_id res chain seq x y z
N ASP A 1 6.45 19.35 5.65
CA ASP A 1 5.54 20.53 5.63
C ASP A 1 4.19 20.30 6.27
N VAL A 2 3.56 19.13 6.10
CA VAL A 2 2.25 18.82 6.71
C VAL A 2 2.22 19.00 8.23
N ILE A 3 3.21 18.47 8.95
CA ILE A 3 3.33 18.65 10.41
C ILE A 3 3.44 20.13 10.80
N LYS A 4 4.23 20.92 10.05
CA LYS A 4 4.37 22.38 10.30
C LYS A 4 3.06 23.14 10.11
N ARG A 5 2.15 22.61 9.28
CA ARG A 5 0.80 23.14 9.03
C ARG A 5 -0.26 22.52 9.95
N ASN A 6 0.16 21.96 11.09
CA ASN A 6 -0.72 21.36 12.09
C ASN A 6 -1.50 20.12 11.60
N GLY A 7 -0.98 19.41 10.58
CA GLY A 7 -1.49 18.09 10.20
C GLY A 7 -1.02 17.01 11.18
N SER A 8 -1.78 15.92 11.27
CA SER A 8 -1.43 14.76 12.09
C SER A 8 -0.22 14.01 11.52
N VAL A 9 0.34 13.09 12.32
CA VAL A 9 1.41 12.19 11.85
C VAL A 9 0.96 11.30 10.69
N VAL A 10 -0.34 10.96 10.64
CA VAL A 10 -0.94 10.15 9.56
C VAL A 10 -1.08 11.00 8.29
N ASP A 11 -1.55 12.25 8.39
CA ASP A 11 -1.61 13.17 7.24
C ASP A 11 -0.21 13.39 6.62
N ALA A 12 0.80 13.53 7.47
CA ALA A 12 2.18 13.68 7.03
C ALA A 12 2.71 12.41 6.34
N ALA A 13 2.35 11.22 6.84
CA ALA A 13 2.71 9.95 6.22
C ALA A 13 2.05 9.82 4.84
N ILE A 14 0.73 10.03 4.73
CA ILE A 14 -0.02 9.95 3.47
C ILE A 14 0.58 10.91 2.42
N ALA A 15 0.85 12.16 2.79
CA ALA A 15 1.48 13.12 1.88
C ALA A 15 2.88 12.68 1.42
N ALA A 16 3.68 12.09 2.31
CA ALA A 16 4.99 11.56 1.97
C ALA A 16 4.90 10.32 1.07
N LEU A 17 3.91 9.44 1.27
CA LEU A 17 3.69 8.26 0.43
C LEU A 17 3.29 8.66 -0.99
N PHE A 18 2.42 9.65 -1.17
CA PHE A 18 2.11 10.21 -2.49
C PHE A 18 3.34 10.83 -3.16
N CYS A 19 4.14 11.59 -2.42
CA CYS A 19 5.39 12.16 -2.94
C CYS A 19 6.35 11.05 -3.39
N ASN A 20 6.53 10.00 -2.58
CA ASN A 20 7.43 8.90 -2.91
C ASN A 20 6.91 8.05 -4.08
N GLY A 21 5.59 7.92 -4.24
CA GLY A 21 4.98 7.29 -5.41
C GLY A 21 5.30 8.00 -6.73
N LEU A 22 5.66 9.29 -6.68
CA LEU A 22 6.13 10.06 -7.84
C LEU A 22 7.65 10.07 -7.97
N MET A 23 8.37 10.20 -6.84
CA MET A 23 9.83 10.31 -6.84
C MET A 23 10.55 8.96 -7.00
N CYS A 24 9.93 7.88 -6.52
CA CYS A 24 10.42 6.50 -6.59
C CYS A 24 9.31 5.56 -7.12
N PRO A 25 8.80 5.78 -8.35
CA PRO A 25 7.62 5.09 -8.87
C PRO A 25 7.81 3.58 -9.05
N GLN A 26 9.06 3.11 -9.19
CA GLN A 26 9.39 1.69 -9.28
C GLN A 26 9.28 0.94 -7.95
N SER A 27 9.16 1.65 -6.82
CA SER A 27 9.24 1.06 -5.48
C SER A 27 7.88 0.95 -4.80
N MET A 28 7.02 1.97 -4.96
CA MET A 28 5.71 2.02 -4.31
C MET A 28 4.79 3.02 -5.02
N GLY A 29 3.49 2.97 -4.69
CA GLY A 29 2.51 3.94 -5.17
C GLY A 29 1.09 3.38 -5.15
N ILE A 30 0.17 4.14 -5.75
CA ILE A 30 -1.27 3.85 -5.72
C ILE A 30 -1.69 2.52 -6.35
N GLY A 31 -0.79 1.90 -7.13
CA GLY A 31 -0.99 0.59 -7.75
C GLY A 31 -0.57 -0.61 -6.89
N GLY A 32 -0.09 -0.39 -5.67
CA GLY A 32 0.33 -1.45 -4.74
C GLY A 32 -0.49 -1.46 -3.45
N GLY A 33 0.20 -1.72 -2.34
CA GLY A 33 -0.34 -1.68 -0.99
C GLY A 33 0.74 -1.49 0.07
N PHE A 34 0.30 -1.27 1.31
CA PHE A 34 1.22 -0.99 2.42
C PHE A 34 0.75 -1.63 3.73
N GLY A 35 1.68 -1.72 4.69
CA GLY A 35 1.38 -1.93 6.10
C GLY A 35 1.84 -0.71 6.89
N MET A 36 0.98 -0.19 7.77
CA MET A 36 1.30 0.95 8.61
C MET A 36 1.13 0.60 10.08
N THR A 37 2.09 1.00 10.90
CA THR A 37 1.98 0.95 12.35
C THR A 37 2.10 2.35 12.88
N TYR A 38 1.16 2.79 13.71
CA TYR A 38 1.21 4.11 14.32
C TYR A 38 0.80 4.08 15.79
N TYR A 39 1.40 4.98 16.55
CA TYR A 39 1.07 5.20 17.94
C TYR A 39 0.15 6.42 18.07
N ARG A 40 -0.98 6.25 18.75
CA ARG A 40 -1.90 7.33 19.05
C ARG A 40 -1.75 7.77 20.49
N LYS A 41 -1.20 8.97 20.68
CA LYS A 41 -0.92 9.54 22.01
C LYS A 41 -2.18 9.81 22.83
N SER A 42 -3.31 10.13 22.21
CA SER A 42 -4.54 10.52 22.91
C SER A 42 -5.11 9.41 23.79
N ASP A 43 -4.97 8.15 23.37
CA ASP A 43 -5.43 6.97 24.12
C ASP A 43 -4.29 5.99 24.46
N GLY A 44 -3.06 6.32 24.10
CA GLY A 44 -1.85 5.56 24.45
C GLY A 44 -1.73 4.20 23.75
N LYS A 45 -2.43 4.02 22.62
CA LYS A 45 -2.51 2.73 21.90
C LYS A 45 -1.65 2.70 20.65
N ILE A 46 -1.22 1.50 20.28
CA ILE A 46 -0.58 1.20 19.00
C ILE A 46 -1.62 0.57 18.09
N PHE A 47 -1.67 1.04 16.85
CA PHE A 47 -2.53 0.54 15.80
C PHE A 47 -1.68 0.01 14.67
N ALA A 48 -2.17 -1.02 14.00
CA ALA A 48 -1.62 -1.53 12.76
C ALA A 48 -2.74 -1.56 11.72
N LEU A 49 -2.47 -0.98 10.55
CA LEU A 49 -3.33 -1.01 9.39
C LEU A 49 -2.66 -1.90 8.33
N ASN A 50 -3.42 -2.88 7.84
CA ASN A 50 -3.00 -3.75 6.76
C ASN A 50 -3.79 -3.39 5.50
N ALA A 51 -3.14 -2.68 4.58
CA ALA A 51 -3.65 -2.33 3.26
C ALA A 51 -2.82 -3.01 2.16
N ARG A 52 -2.34 -4.23 2.45
CA ARG A 52 -1.62 -5.05 1.49
C ARG A 52 -2.56 -5.53 0.39
N GLU A 53 -2.00 -5.73 -0.79
CA GLU A 53 -2.72 -6.28 -1.93
C GLU A 53 -3.26 -7.69 -1.62
N TRP A 54 -4.36 -8.04 -2.27
CA TRP A 54 -4.96 -9.38 -2.16
C TRP A 54 -5.17 -10.01 -3.52
N ALA A 55 -5.19 -11.35 -3.53
CA ALA A 55 -5.44 -12.12 -4.75
C ALA A 55 -6.86 -11.81 -5.29
N PRO A 56 -7.00 -11.52 -6.59
CA PRO A 56 -8.31 -11.40 -7.24
C PRO A 56 -9.18 -12.66 -7.07
N GLU A 57 -10.50 -12.51 -7.17
CA GLU A 57 -11.46 -13.61 -6.97
C GLU A 57 -11.22 -14.81 -7.91
N TRP A 58 -10.74 -14.57 -9.14
CA TRP A 58 -10.47 -15.62 -10.13
C TRP A 58 -9.05 -16.22 -10.04
N SER A 59 -8.26 -15.83 -9.05
CA SER A 59 -6.96 -16.45 -8.80
C SER A 59 -7.11 -17.91 -8.37
N ASN A 60 -6.16 -18.76 -8.76
CA ASN A 60 -6.12 -20.17 -8.36
C ASN A 60 -4.67 -20.63 -8.15
N ALA A 61 -4.50 -21.75 -7.45
CA ALA A 61 -3.19 -22.25 -7.03
C ALA A 61 -2.24 -22.59 -8.20
N THR A 62 -2.77 -22.82 -9.39
CA THR A 62 -1.99 -23.27 -10.57
C THR A 62 -1.84 -22.19 -11.63
N MET A 63 -2.27 -20.95 -11.38
CA MET A 63 -2.37 -19.89 -12.39
C MET A 63 -1.02 -19.47 -13.02
N PHE A 64 0.10 -19.85 -12.41
CA PHE A 64 1.46 -19.59 -12.92
C PHE A 64 2.20 -20.84 -13.40
N HIS A 65 1.56 -22.02 -13.40
CA HIS A 65 2.22 -23.25 -13.82
C HIS A 65 2.67 -23.19 -15.29
N GLY A 66 3.91 -23.61 -15.56
CA GLY A 66 4.46 -23.65 -16.91
C GLY A 66 4.87 -22.30 -17.49
N SER A 67 4.81 -21.21 -16.71
CA SER A 67 5.25 -19.88 -17.13
C SER A 67 6.10 -19.22 -16.04
N GLY A 68 7.42 -19.19 -16.26
CA GLY A 68 8.38 -18.67 -15.27
C GLY A 68 8.19 -17.18 -14.96
N ASP A 69 7.82 -16.39 -15.96
CA ASP A 69 7.74 -14.93 -15.83
C ASP A 69 6.33 -14.42 -15.52
N ALA A 70 5.29 -15.24 -15.66
CA ALA A 70 3.89 -14.77 -15.52
C ALA A 70 3.52 -14.28 -14.12
N SER A 71 4.29 -14.66 -13.09
CA SER A 71 4.10 -14.17 -11.72
C SER A 71 4.77 -12.83 -11.44
N THR A 72 5.56 -12.31 -12.38
CA THR A 72 6.29 -11.04 -12.24
C THR A 72 5.97 -10.05 -13.36
N LEU A 73 5.72 -10.53 -14.57
CA LEU A 73 5.52 -9.74 -15.79
C LEU A 73 4.12 -9.96 -16.39
N GLY A 74 3.52 -8.85 -16.82
CA GLY A 74 2.21 -8.83 -17.46
C GLY A 74 1.05 -8.71 -16.48
N PRO A 75 -0.19 -8.62 -16.97
CA PRO A 75 -1.35 -8.33 -16.13
C PRO A 75 -1.70 -9.46 -15.14
N LEU A 76 -1.25 -10.69 -15.40
CA LEU A 76 -1.53 -11.84 -14.53
C LEU A 76 -0.82 -11.78 -13.18
N SER A 77 0.27 -11.00 -13.07
CA SER A 77 1.00 -10.79 -11.82
C SER A 77 0.39 -9.71 -10.92
N ILE A 78 -0.62 -8.99 -11.39
CA ILE A 78 -1.22 -7.86 -10.67
C ILE A 78 -2.26 -8.36 -9.65
N ALA A 79 -2.01 -8.07 -8.37
CA ALA A 79 -2.98 -8.24 -7.29
C ALA A 79 -3.90 -7.01 -7.16
N VAL A 80 -4.97 -7.09 -6.37
CA VAL A 80 -5.88 -5.95 -6.16
C VAL A 80 -5.18 -4.88 -5.30
N PRO A 81 -4.98 -3.65 -5.80
CA PRO A 81 -4.28 -2.60 -5.04
C PRO A 81 -5.05 -2.16 -3.80
N GLY A 82 -4.35 -2.05 -2.67
CA GLY A 82 -4.92 -1.65 -1.38
C GLY A 82 -4.56 -0.22 -0.94
N GLU A 83 -3.57 0.41 -1.60
CA GLU A 83 -2.96 1.67 -1.15
C GLU A 83 -3.99 2.79 -0.88
N ILE A 84 -4.86 3.11 -1.84
CA ILE A 84 -5.83 4.20 -1.67
C ILE A 84 -6.89 3.89 -0.61
N ASN A 85 -7.33 2.63 -0.52
CA ASN A 85 -8.26 2.22 0.52
C ASN A 85 -7.62 2.39 1.90
N GLY A 86 -6.35 2.02 2.04
CA GLY A 86 -5.61 2.23 3.28
C GLY A 86 -5.41 3.70 3.66
N TYR A 87 -5.37 4.64 2.71
CA TYR A 87 -5.29 6.07 3.04
C TYR A 87 -6.61 6.63 3.57
N TRP A 88 -7.72 5.98 3.26
CA TRP A 88 -9.06 6.38 3.68
C TRP A 88 -9.42 5.93 5.10
N GLU A 89 -8.91 4.76 5.51
CA GLU A 89 -9.09 4.16 6.85
C GLU A 89 -8.34 4.90 7.98
#